data_AF-A0A136NC52-F1
#
_entry.id   AF-A0A136NC52-F1
#
_cell.length_a   1.000
_cell.length_b   1.000
_cell.length_c   1.000
_cell.angle_alpha   90.00
_cell.angle_beta   90.00
_cell.angle_gamma   90.00
#
_symmetry.space_group_name_H-M   'P 1'
#
loop_
_entity.id
_entity.type
_entity.pdbx_description
1 polymer ?
#
loop_
_entity_poly.entity_id
_entity_poly.type
_entity_poly.pdbx_seq_one_letter_code
_entity_poly.pdbx_strand_id
1 'polypeptide(L)' 'MESGTTELGVDCYYLDLLKHRDISNQIAEHYQVEHQSPQILIIRNGQCQYSDTHMNITFEDVKKELVELA' A
#
# COMPACT_ATOMS: atom_id res chain seq x y z
N MET A 1 -3.09 -0.89 14.62
CA MET A 1 -3.26 -1.34 13.23
C MET A 1 -4.57 -2.10 13.19
N GLU A 2 -5.56 -1.59 12.47
CA GLU A 2 -6.78 -2.34 12.21
C GLU A 2 -6.56 -3.13 10.92
N SER A 3 -6.76 -4.45 10.97
CA SER A 3 -6.67 -5.32 9.80
C SER A 3 -8.07 -5.81 9.45
N GLY A 4 -8.47 -5.62 8.19
CA GLY A 4 -9.69 -6.20 7.62
C GLY A 4 -9.33 -7.00 6.37
N THR A 5 -9.83 -8.23 6.28
CA THR A 5 -9.72 -9.04 5.06
C THR A 5 -10.88 -8.67 4.15
N THR A 6 -10.57 -8.21 2.94
CA THR A 6 -11.58 -7.85 1.93
C THR A 6 -12.21 -9.09 1.30
N GLU A 7 -13.36 -8.94 0.63
CA GLU A 7 -14.00 -10.04 -0.12
C GLU A 7 -13.09 -10.66 -1.21
N LEU A 8 -12.00 -9.95 -1.57
CA LEU A 8 -10.95 -10.40 -2.48
C LEU A 8 -9.86 -11.26 -1.80
N GLY A 9 -9.96 -11.50 -0.49
CA GLY A 9 -8.93 -12.23 0.26
C GLY A 9 -7.64 -11.43 0.48
N VAL A 10 -7.73 -10.10 0.42
CA VAL A 10 -6.59 -9.19 0.59
C VAL A 10 -6.68 -8.52 1.95
N ASP A 11 -5.58 -8.55 2.69
CA ASP A 11 -5.45 -7.81 3.95
C ASP A 11 -5.11 -6.35 3.67
N CYS A 12 -5.87 -5.44 4.29
CA CYS A 12 -5.62 -4.01 4.20
C CYS A 12 -5.03 -3.49 5.51
N TYR A 13 -3.97 -2.68 5.41
CA TYR A 13 -3.31 -2.05 6.54
C TYR A 13 -3.22 -0.55 6.31
N TYR A 14 -3.63 0.23 7.30
CA TYR A 14 -3.45 1.69 7.32
C TYR A 14 -2.34 2.07 8.29
N LEU A 15 -1.47 2.99 7.86
CA LEU A 15 -0.39 3.53 8.66
C LEU A 15 -0.59 5.04 8.86
N ASP A 16 -0.73 5.46 10.12
CA ASP A 16 -0.71 6.86 10.49
C ASP A 16 0.75 7.38 10.54
N LEU A 17 1.14 8.08 9.48
CA LEU A 17 2.46 8.69 9.28
C LEU A 17 2.86 9.68 10.39
N LEU A 18 1.90 10.37 11.00
CA LEU A 18 2.21 11.37 12.03
C LEU A 18 2.68 10.71 13.32
N LYS A 19 2.21 9.48 13.57
CA LYS A 19 2.57 8.69 14.76
C LYS A 19 3.72 7.71 14.49
N HIS A 20 3.90 7.26 13.25
CA HIS A 20 4.75 6.13 12.90
C HIS A 20 5.66 6.41 11.69
N ARG A 21 6.33 7.57 11.68
CA ARG A 21 7.21 8.00 10.59
C ARG A 21 8.40 7.06 10.38
N ASP A 22 8.94 6.51 11.45
CA ASP A 22 10.02 5.52 11.44
C ASP A 22 9.61 4.23 10.71
N ILE A 23 8.39 3.76 10.95
CA ILE A 23 7.84 2.59 10.25
C ILE A 23 7.63 2.92 8.77
N SER A 24 7.10 4.10 8.44
CA SER A 24 6.91 4.51 7.05
C SER A 24 8.23 4.57 6.27
N ASN A 25 9.26 5.14 6.87
CA ASN A 25 10.59 5.17 6.27
C ASN A 25 11.14 3.75 6.04
N GLN A 26 10.94 2.84 6.99
CA GLN A 26 11.35 1.44 6.84
C GLN A 26 10.58 0.73 5.72
N ILE A 27 9.29 0.99 5.54
CA ILE A 27 8.49 0.44 4.43
C ILE A 27 9.06 0.92 3.08
N ALA A 28 9.36 2.21 2.96
CA ALA A 28 9.94 2.79 1.75
C ALA A 28 11.31 2.16 1.42
N GLU A 29 12.19 2.02 2.42
CA GLU A 29 13.48 1.36 2.27
C GLU A 29 13.35 -0.13 1.93
N HIS A 30 12.50 -0.87 2.65
CA HIS A 30 12.34 -2.31 2.47
C HIS A 30 11.82 -2.66 1.07
N TYR A 31 10.82 -1.93 0.60
CA TYR A 31 10.22 -2.15 -0.73
C TYR A 31 10.91 -1.36 -1.85
N GLN A 32 11.96 -0.60 -1.54
CA GLN A 32 12.71 0.21 -2.50
C GLN A 32 11.82 1.17 -3.29
N VAL A 33 10.84 1.77 -2.62
CA VAL A 33 9.94 2.78 -3.20
C VAL A 33 10.27 4.16 -2.66
N GLU A 34 10.01 5.20 -3.46
CA GLU A 34 10.15 6.57 -2.98
C GLU A 34 9.06 6.86 -1.93
N HIS A 35 9.47 7.40 -0.77
CA HIS A 35 8.54 7.74 0.30
C HIS A 35 7.70 8.96 -0.10
N GLN A 36 6.38 8.78 -0.17
CA GLN A 36 5.42 9.82 -0.54
C GLN A 36 4.23 9.79 0.43
N SER A 37 3.46 10.88 0.50
CA SER A 37 2.27 10.94 1.36
C SER A 37 1.22 11.90 0.79
N PRO A 38 -0.03 11.47 0.55
CA PRO A 38 -0.55 10.11 0.73
C PRO A 38 0.02 9.12 -0.30
N GLN A 39 0.12 7.85 0.07
CA GLN A 39 0.70 6.78 -0.75
C GLN A 39 0.00 5.44 -0.46
N ILE A 40 -0.18 4.62 -1.50
CA ILE A 40 -0.66 3.24 -1.40
C ILE A 40 0.37 2.29 -2.01
N LEU A 41 0.55 1.12 -1.39
CA LEU A 41 1.37 0.02 -1.90
C LEU A 41 0.50 -1.25 -1.98
N ILE A 42 0.64 -2.03 -3.05
CA ILE A 42 0.14 -3.40 -3.13
C ILE A 42 1.34 -4.34 -3.07
N ILE A 43 1.36 -5.19 -2.04
CA ILE A 43 2.47 -6.09 -1.74
C ILE A 43 2.03 -7.52 -2.04
N ARG A 44 2.78 -8.24 -2.88
CA ARG A 44 2.58 -9.65 -3.19
C ARG A 44 3.91 -10.37 -3.19
N ASN A 45 3.95 -11.55 -2.56
CA ASN A 45 5.16 -12.39 -2.46
C ASN A 45 6.39 -11.64 -1.90
N GLY A 46 6.17 -10.76 -0.92
CA GLY A 46 7.23 -9.98 -0.28
C GLY A 46 7.77 -8.82 -1.12
N GLN A 47 7.13 -8.48 -2.24
CA GLN A 47 7.56 -7.40 -3.13
C GLN A 47 6.40 -6.41 -3.36
N CYS A 48 6.74 -5.13 -3.52
CA CYS A 48 5.78 -4.11 -3.94
C CYS A 48 5.55 -4.24 -5.44
N GLN A 49 4.33 -4.64 -5.84
CA GLN A 49 3.95 -4.82 -7.24
C GLN A 49 3.37 -3.55 -7.85
N TYR A 50 2.76 -2.72 -7.01
CA TYR A 50 2.15 -1.46 -7.42
C TYR A 50 2.27 -0.43 -6.31
N SER A 51 2.53 0.81 -6.69
CA SER A 51 2.52 1.95 -5.77
C SER A 51 2.01 3.20 -6.48
N ASP A 52 1.14 3.94 -5.82
CA ASP A 52 0.67 5.25 -6.30
C ASP A 52 0.55 6.26 -5.18
N THR A 53 0.46 7.54 -5.52
CA THR A 53 0.60 8.64 -4.56
C THR A 53 -0.36 9.79 -4.85
N HIS A 54 -0.63 10.62 -3.85
CA HIS A 54 -1.39 11.86 -4.00
C HIS A 54 -2.73 11.65 -4.74
N MET A 55 -2.92 12.37 -5.85
CA MET A 55 -4.15 12.37 -6.65
C MET A 55 -4.20 11.22 -7.66
N ASN A 56 -3.11 10.47 -7.82
CA ASN A 56 -3.10 9.30 -8.68
C ASN A 56 -3.77 8.09 -8.01
N ILE A 57 -3.96 8.13 -6.69
CA ILE A 57 -4.63 7.05 -5.97
C ILE A 57 -6.13 7.12 -6.30
N THR A 58 -6.59 6.21 -7.16
CA THR A 58 -8.02 6.03 -7.44
C THR A 58 -8.50 4.65 -7.02
N PHE A 59 -9.77 4.55 -6.62
CA PHE A 59 -10.35 3.25 -6.28
C PHE A 59 -10.39 2.30 -7.48
N GLU A 60 -10.60 2.83 -8.68
CA GLU A 60 -10.70 2.04 -9.90
C GLU A 60 -9.36 1.39 -10.26
N ASP A 61 -8.26 2.16 -10.20
CA ASP A 61 -6.92 1.64 -10.45
C ASP A 61 -6.53 0.59 -9.40
N VAL A 62 -6.71 0.89 -8.11
CA VAL A 62 -6.39 -0.06 -7.04
C VAL A 62 -7.20 -1.35 -7.18
N LYS A 63 -8.50 -1.26 -7.48
CA LYS A 63 -9.34 -2.45 -7.67
C LYS A 63 -8.88 -3.26 -8.88
N LYS A 64 -8.52 -2.61 -9.98
CA LYS A 64 -8.01 -3.27 -11.18
C LYS A 64 -6.73 -4.03 -10.88
N GLU A 65 -5.75 -3.38 -10.24
CA GLU A 65 -4.48 -4.00 -9.85
C GLU A 65 -4.70 -5.19 -8.92
N LEU A 66 -5.60 -5.09 -7.95
CA LEU A 66 -5.93 -6.22 -7.06
C LEU A 66 -6.52 -7.43 -7.80
N VAL A 67 -7.29 -7.21 -8.88
CA VAL A 67 -7.86 -8.29 -9.70
C VAL A 67 -6.80 -8.90 -10.62
N GLU A 68 -5.92 -8.08 -11.22
CA GLU A 68 -4.83 -8.55 -12.08
C GLU A 68 -3.75 -9.32 -11.27
N LEU A 69 -3.60 -8.98 -9.99
CA LEU A 69 -2.70 -9.62 -9.04
C LEU A 69 -3.35 -10.71 -8.18
N ALA A 70 -4.60 -11.11 -8.44
CA ALA A 70 -5.21 -12.29 -7.80
C ALA A 70 -4.81 -13.56 -8.57
#